data_AF-A0A7K6JNN4-F1
#
_entry.id   AF-A0A7K6JNN4-F1
#
_cell.length_a   1.000
_cell.length_b   1.000
_cell.length_c   1.000
_cell.angle_alpha   90.00
_cell.angle_beta   90.00
_cell.angle_gamma   90.00
#
_symmetry.space_group_name_H-M   'P 1'
#
loop_
_entity.id
_entity.type
_entity.pdbx_description
1 polymer ?
#
loop_
_entity_poly.entity_id
_entity_poly.type
_entity_poly.pdbx_seq_one_letter_code
_entity_poly.pdbx_strand_id
1 'polypeptide(L)' 'GFRTCLLTNTWLDDSAGRSLPAALRLRLRSHFDVILESCRIGMSKPDPGIYSYALEQLRVRPREV' A
#
# COMPACT_ATOMS: atom_id res chain seq x y z
N GLY A 1 2.31 -18.84 -8.45
CA GLY A 1 2.71 -17.42 -8.59
C GLY A 1 2.82 -16.80 -7.21
N PHE A 2 3.53 -15.68 -7.07
CA PHE A 2 3.62 -14.94 -5.81
C PHE A 2 2.43 -13.98 -5.68
N ARG A 3 1.92 -13.80 -4.45
CA ARG A 3 0.98 -12.73 -4.14
C ARG A 3 1.78 -11.46 -3.82
N THR A 4 1.41 -10.36 -4.44
CA THR A 4 2.20 -9.12 -4.43
C THR A 4 1.45 -8.01 -3.71
N CYS A 5 2.16 -7.23 -2.89
CA CYS A 5 1.59 -6.09 -2.16
C CYS A 5 2.49 -4.86 -2.24
N LEU A 6 1.89 -3.70 -2.50
CA LEU A 6 2.54 -2.41 -2.33
C LEU A 6 2.13 -1.80 -0.98
N LEU A 7 3.07 -1.74 -0.03
CA LEU A 7 2.88 -1.12 1.29
C LEU A 7 3.63 0.21 1.38
N THR A 8 2.92 1.33 1.29
CA THR A 8 3.52 2.66 1.12
C THR A 8 3.10 3.68 2.18
N ASN A 9 4.08 4.43 2.68
CA ASN A 9 3.84 5.66 3.44
C ASN A 9 3.60 6.79 2.43
N THR A 10 2.36 7.26 2.33
CA THR A 10 1.93 8.26 1.35
C THR A 10 0.91 9.20 1.99
N TRP A 11 0.69 10.35 1.35
CA TRP A 11 -0.29 11.36 1.76
C TRP A 11 -1.41 11.48 0.71
N LEU A 12 -2.50 12.13 1.09
CA LEU A 12 -3.49 12.58 0.12
C LEU A 12 -2.93 13.82 -0.56
N ASP A 13 -2.69 13.73 -1.87
CA ASP A 13 -2.22 14.86 -2.67
C ASP A 13 -3.42 15.65 -3.21
N ASP A 14 -3.73 16.76 -2.54
CA ASP A 14 -4.77 17.72 -2.89
C ASP A 14 -4.23 18.93 -3.69
N SER A 15 -2.94 18.93 -4.00
CA SER A 15 -2.28 20.01 -4.74
C SER A 15 -2.76 20.11 -6.20
N ALA A 16 -2.43 21.24 -6.84
CA ALA A 16 -2.67 21.44 -8.27
C ALA A 16 -1.88 20.46 -9.17
N GLY A 17 -0.78 19.88 -8.66
CA GLY A 17 0.10 18.94 -9.36
C GLY A 17 -0.31 17.47 -9.25
N ARG A 18 -1.44 17.14 -8.62
CA ARG A 18 -1.84 15.77 -8.29
C ARG A 18 -2.03 14.80 -9.47
N SER A 19 -2.14 15.31 -10.69
CA SER A 19 -2.47 14.52 -11.88
C SER A 19 -1.43 13.45 -12.21
N LEU A 20 -0.14 13.80 -12.16
CA LEU A 20 0.96 12.86 -12.45
C LEU A 20 1.08 11.75 -11.39
N PRO A 21 1.14 12.05 -10.08
CA PRO A 21 1.11 11.01 -9.04
C PRO A 21 -0.12 10.11 -9.12
N ALA A 22 -1.30 10.69 -9.39
CA ALA A 22 -2.55 9.92 -9.53
C ALA A 22 -2.50 8.96 -10.72
N ALA A 23 -1.99 9.39 -11.88
CA ALA A 23 -1.84 8.56 -13.06
C ALA A 23 -0.86 7.40 -12.83
N LEU A 24 0.28 7.68 -12.20
CA LEU A 24 1.24 6.62 -11.82
C LEU A 24 0.60 5.60 -10.86
N ARG A 25 -0.14 6.09 -9.86
CA ARG A 25 -0.82 5.23 -8.89
C ARG A 25 -1.88 4.35 -9.52
N LEU A 26 -2.62 4.88 -10.50
CA LEU A 26 -3.60 4.11 -11.27
C LEU A 26 -2.92 2.97 -12.05
N ARG A 27 -1.75 3.22 -12.64
CA ARG A 27 -0.98 2.17 -13.33
C ARG A 27 -0.43 1.12 -12.36
N LEU A 28 0.04 1.52 -11.17
CA LEU A 28 0.52 0.57 -10.16
C LEU A 28 -0.59 -0.38 -9.67
N ARG A 29 -1.85 0.08 -9.62
CA ARG A 29 -2.99 -0.75 -9.19
C ARG A 29 -3.21 -2.01 -10.02
N SER A 30 -2.82 -2.04 -11.29
CA SER A 30 -2.95 -3.25 -12.12
C SER A 30 -1.82 -4.27 -11.94
N HIS A 31 -0.77 -3.93 -11.20
CA HIS A 31 0.43 -4.77 -11.06
C HIS A 31 0.56 -5.44 -9.69
N PHE A 32 -0.29 -5.10 -8.72
CA PHE A 32 -0.25 -5.66 -7.36
C PHE A 32 -1.62 -6.21 -6.97
N ASP A 33 -1.61 -7.36 -6.28
CA ASP A 33 -2.84 -7.95 -5.74
C ASP A 33 -3.44 -7.11 -4.59
N VAL A 34 -2.57 -6.44 -3.83
CA VAL A 34 -2.94 -5.62 -2.68
C VAL A 34 -2.18 -4.30 -2.70
N ILE A 35 -2.84 -3.18 -2.43
CA ILE A 35 -2.20 -1.86 -2.26
C ILE A 35 -2.68 -1.24 -0.95
N LEU A 36 -1.74 -0.98 -0.06
CA LEU A 36 -1.97 -0.41 1.27
C LEU A 36 -1.29 0.94 1.39
N GLU A 37 -2.09 1.96 1.67
CA GLU A 37 -1.68 3.36 1.69
C GLU A 37 -1.84 3.88 3.11
N SER A 38 -0.75 4.37 3.72
CA SER A 38 -0.78 4.85 5.11
C SER A 38 -1.88 5.90 5.35
N CYS A 39 -2.08 6.83 4.40
CA CYS A 39 -3.12 7.85 4.50
C CYS A 39 -4.56 7.31 4.50
N ARG A 40 -4.78 6.07 4.04
CA ARG A 40 -6.12 5.44 4.04
C ARG A 40 -6.33 4.50 5.21
N ILE A 41 -5.28 3.82 5.65
CA ILE A 41 -5.36 2.81 6.72
C ILE A 41 -5.09 3.40 8.12
N GLY A 42 -4.62 4.65 8.19
CA GLY A 42 -4.37 5.36 9.46
C GLY A 42 -3.11 4.91 10.22
N MET A 43 -2.30 4.04 9.63
CA MET A 43 -1.04 3.54 10.19
C MET A 43 0.08 3.78 9.19
N SER A 44 1.29 4.10 9.67
CA SER A 44 2.46 4.31 8.82
C SER A 44 3.66 3.53 9.35
N LYS A 45 4.53 3.06 8.46
CA LYS A 45 5.80 2.43 8.89
C LYS A 45 6.62 3.46 9.68
N PRO A 46 7.24 3.09 10.82
CA PRO A 46 7.50 1.71 11.27
C PRO A 46 6.50 1.16 12.32
N ASP A 47 5.27 1.68 12.42
CA ASP A 47 4.27 1.15 13.35
C ASP A 47 4.05 -0.37 13.13
N PRO A 48 4.19 -1.23 14.15
CA PRO A 48 4.03 -2.68 14.01
C PRO A 48 2.64 -3.10 13.50
N GLY A 49 1.61 -2.31 13.78
CA GLY A 49 0.23 -2.53 13.32
C GLY A 49 0.11 -2.55 11.79
N ILE A 50 0.92 -1.75 11.08
CA ILE A 50 0.87 -1.69 9.62
C ILE A 50 1.32 -3.01 8.98
N TYR A 51 2.29 -3.70 9.58
CA TYR A 51 2.80 -4.98 9.09
C TYR A 51 1.80 -6.10 9.40
N SER A 52 1.22 -6.08 10.61
CA SER A 52 0.18 -7.04 11.01
C SER A 52 -1.03 -6.95 10.08
N TYR A 53 -1.48 -5.73 9.78
CA TYR A 53 -2.56 -5.47 8.84
C TYR A 53 -2.21 -5.94 7.42
N ALA A 54 -0.97 -5.69 6.95
CA ALA A 54 -0.54 -6.15 5.63
C ALA A 54 -0.56 -7.68 5.49
N LEU A 55 -0.11 -8.41 6.51
CA LEU A 55 -0.15 -9.88 6.55
C LEU A 55 -1.58 -10.41 6.51
N GLU A 56 -2.51 -9.77 7.23
CA GLU A 56 -3.93 -10.11 7.21
C GLU A 56 -4.54 -9.95 5.80
N GLN A 57 -4.29 -8.81 5.14
CA GLN A 57 -4.81 -8.56 3.78
C GLN A 57 -4.22 -9.53 2.75
N LEU A 58 -2.93 -9.86 2.90
CA LEU A 58 -2.25 -10.86 2.08
C LEU A 58 -2.66 -12.31 2.43
N ARG A 59 -3.29 -12.55 3.59
CA ARG A 59 -3.66 -13.88 4.10
C ARG A 59 -2.45 -14.82 4.19
N VAL A 60 -1.32 -14.30 4.68
CA VAL A 60 -0.06 -15.03 4.82
C VAL A 60 0.52 -14.87 6.23
N ARG A 61 1.43 -15.77 6.61
CA ARG A 61 2.18 -15.69 7.86
C ARG A 61 3.46 -14.87 7.65
N PRO A 62 4.03 -14.28 8.72
CA PRO A 62 5.25 -13.48 8.61
C PRO A 62 6.42 -14.20 7.90
N ARG A 63 6.56 -15.52 8.10
CA ARG A 63 7.64 -16.33 7.52
C ARG A 63 7.50 -16.64 6.02
N GLU A 64 6.42 -16.17 5.39
CA GLU A 64 6.08 -16.42 3.99
C GLU A 64 6.26 -15.17 3.11
N VAL A 65 6.72 -14.07 3.71
CA VAL A 65 6.96 -12.76 3.07
C VAL A 65 8.44 -12.46 3.02
#